data_AF-A0A920I3G7-F1
#
_entry.id   AF-A0A920I3G7-F1
#
_cell.length_a   1.000
_cell.length_b   1.000
_cell.length_c   1.000
_cell.angle_alpha   90.00
_cell.angle_beta   90.00
_cell.angle_gamma   90.00
#
_symmetry.space_group_name_H-M   'P 1'
#
loop_
_entity.id
_entity.type
_entity.pdbx_description
1 polymer ?
#
loop_
_entity_poly.entity_id
_entity_poly.type
_entity_poly.pdbx_seq_one_letter_code
_entity_poly.pdbx_strand_id
1 'polypeptide(L)'
;MAMRHAGEAGLRTIGLVNVPGSTIAREADMVMPTRAGPEIGVASTKAFTAQLTALISFAVALAEAKGQISVERRDEIHAAIQGLPSMVGRTLGLFDDIRPLAHSLTAARSALSGA
;
A
#
# COMPACT_ATOMS: atom_id res chain seq x y z
N MET A 1 -0.58 -6.82 -22.06
CA MET A 1 -0.45 -6.32 -20.69
C MET A 1 -0.68 -4.82 -20.71
N ALA A 2 -1.42 -4.27 -19.75
CA ALA A 2 -1.72 -2.83 -19.70
C ALA A 2 -0.46 -1.97 -19.69
N MET A 3 0.62 -2.43 -19.03
CA MET A 3 1.93 -1.78 -19.01
C MET A 3 2.52 -1.63 -20.42
N ARG A 4 2.70 -2.74 -21.15
CA ARG A 4 3.14 -2.70 -22.55
C ARG A 4 2.28 -1.79 -23.43
N HIS A 5 0.95 -1.85 -23.29
CA HIS A 5 0.04 -1.01 -24.06
C HIS A 5 0.22 0.49 -23.74
N ALA A 6 0.41 0.84 -22.47
CA ALA A 6 0.71 2.23 -22.07
C ALA A 6 2.04 2.71 -22.69
N GLY A 7 3.06 1.85 -22.74
CA GLY A 7 4.33 2.14 -23.41
C GLY A 7 4.16 2.32 -24.93
N GLU A 8 3.40 1.46 -25.61
CA GLU A 8 3.06 1.58 -27.03
C GLU A 8 2.28 2.89 -27.33
N ALA A 9 1.49 3.37 -26.37
CA ALA A 9 0.79 4.65 -26.44
C ALA A 9 1.66 5.88 -26.11
N GLY A 10 2.97 5.70 -25.84
CA GLY A 10 3.89 6.79 -25.52
C GLY A 10 3.74 7.38 -24.11
N LEU A 11 3.01 6.71 -23.21
CA LEU A 11 2.87 7.15 -21.82
C LEU A 11 4.11 6.75 -21.01
N ARG A 12 4.51 7.64 -20.09
CA ARG A 12 5.54 7.32 -19.10
C ARG A 12 4.93 6.50 -17.97
N THR A 13 5.58 5.40 -17.61
CA THR A 13 5.05 4.39 -16.70
C THR A 13 5.91 4.22 -15.45
N ILE A 14 5.26 4.03 -14.30
CA ILE A 14 5.92 3.71 -13.03
C ILE A 14 5.29 2.43 -12.48
N GLY A 15 6.11 1.38 -12.31
CA GLY A 15 5.68 0.11 -11.72
C GLY A 15 5.89 0.07 -10.21
N LEU A 16 4.81 0.05 -9.43
CA LEU A 16 4.86 -0.20 -7.98
C LEU A 16 4.87 -1.71 -7.71
N VAL A 17 6.03 -2.27 -7.36
CA VAL A 17 6.23 -3.72 -7.31
C VAL A 17 6.87 -4.18 -6.01
N ASN A 18 6.55 -5.39 -5.54
CA ASN A 18 7.26 -6.02 -4.42
C ASN A 18 8.39 -6.95 -4.89
N VAL A 19 8.20 -7.61 -6.02
CA VAL A 19 9.17 -8.57 -6.58
C VAL A 19 10.00 -7.91 -7.68
N PRO A 20 11.31 -7.69 -7.45
CA PRO A 20 12.22 -7.23 -8.49
C PRO A 20 12.23 -8.18 -9.68
N GLY A 21 12.35 -7.64 -10.90
CA GLY A 21 12.41 -8.45 -12.12
C GLY A 21 11.09 -9.08 -12.56
N SER A 22 9.96 -8.80 -11.90
CA SER A 22 8.63 -9.17 -12.41
C SER A 22 8.34 -8.56 -13.79
N THR A 23 7.34 -9.07 -14.52
CA THR A 23 6.99 -8.55 -15.85
C THR A 23 6.68 -7.05 -15.81
N ILE A 24 5.93 -6.57 -14.80
CA ILE A 24 5.66 -5.13 -14.61
C ILE A 24 6.96 -4.35 -14.41
N ALA A 25 7.89 -4.87 -13.60
CA ALA A 25 9.17 -4.21 -13.35
C ALA A 25 10.04 -4.11 -14.61
N ARG A 26 9.95 -5.09 -15.53
CA ARG A 26 10.69 -5.08 -16.80
C ARG A 26 10.06 -4.21 -17.87
N GLU A 27 8.73 -4.06 -17.85
CA GLU A 27 7.99 -3.28 -18.85
C GLU A 27 7.84 -1.79 -18.46
N ALA A 28 8.05 -1.41 -17.20
CA ALA A 28 7.92 -0.01 -16.74
C ALA A 28 9.16 0.84 -17.06
N ASP A 29 8.97 2.14 -17.35
CA ASP A 29 10.08 3.11 -17.49
C ASP A 29 10.82 3.32 -16.15
N MET A 30 10.07 3.33 -15.05
CA MET A 30 10.59 3.49 -13.69
C MET A 30 9.97 2.44 -12.78
N VAL A 31 10.71 2.05 -11.74
CA VAL A 31 10.26 1.05 -10.77
C VAL A 31 10.30 1.64 -9.37
N MET A 32 9.19 1.52 -8.64
CA MET A 32 9.10 1.87 -7.22
C MET A 32 8.93 0.58 -6.41
N PRO A 33 9.98 0.11 -5.70
CA PRO A 33 9.88 -1.10 -4.90
C PRO A 33 9.14 -0.83 -3.59
N THR A 34 8.19 -1.69 -3.23
CA THR A 34 7.46 -1.63 -1.95
C THR A 34 8.30 -2.09 -0.75
N ARG A 35 9.30 -2.96 -0.99
CA ARG A 35 10.18 -3.54 0.03
C ARG A 35 9.44 -4.31 1.15
N ALA A 36 8.28 -4.90 0.84
CA ALA A 36 7.54 -5.71 1.80
C ALA A 36 8.20 -7.08 2.07
N GLY A 37 9.11 -7.53 1.19
CA GLY A 37 9.73 -8.86 1.22
C GLY A 37 8.76 -9.96 0.75
N PRO A 38 9.18 -11.25 0.73
CA PRO A 38 8.38 -12.35 0.17
C PRO A 38 7.05 -12.55 0.90
N GLU A 39 5.94 -12.63 0.17
CA GLU A 39 4.60 -12.87 0.73
C GLU A 39 4.18 -14.32 0.44
N ILE A 40 4.09 -15.14 1.48
CA ILE A 40 3.81 -16.58 1.37
C ILE A 40 2.29 -16.85 1.46
N GLY A 41 1.58 -16.02 2.22
CA GLY A 41 0.13 -16.11 2.35
C GLY A 41 -0.57 -15.75 1.04
N VAL A 42 -1.68 -16.43 0.75
CA VAL A 42 -2.51 -16.16 -0.43
C VAL A 42 -3.18 -14.79 -0.31
N ALA A 43 -3.66 -14.44 0.88
CA ALA A 43 -4.21 -13.11 1.15
C ALA A 43 -3.07 -12.11 1.34
N SER A 44 -3.11 -10.99 0.60
CA SER A 44 -2.11 -9.94 0.76
C SER A 44 -2.34 -9.15 2.04
N THR A 45 -1.26 -8.92 2.78
CA THR A 45 -1.24 -8.26 4.08
C THR A 45 -0.17 -7.16 4.07
N LYS A 46 1.10 -7.58 4.06
CA LYS A 46 2.24 -6.67 4.11
C LYS A 46 2.50 -5.97 2.78
N ALA A 47 2.26 -6.63 1.65
CA ALA A 47 2.46 -5.98 0.36
C ALA A 47 1.43 -4.86 0.17
N PHE A 48 0.17 -5.08 0.55
CA PHE A 48 -0.87 -4.06 0.51
C PHE A 48 -0.52 -2.83 1.36
N THR A 49 -0.15 -3.01 2.62
CA THR A 49 0.21 -1.87 3.49
C THR A 49 1.49 -1.17 3.05
N ALA A 50 2.49 -1.91 2.54
CA ALA A 50 3.68 -1.32 1.95
C ALA A 50 3.38 -0.53 0.67
N GLN A 51 2.43 -0.98 -0.16
CA GLN A 51 1.96 -0.23 -1.33
C GLN A 51 1.35 1.11 -0.91
N LEU A 52 0.46 1.12 0.11
CA LEU A 52 -0.13 2.35 0.61
C LEU A 52 0.93 3.34 1.10
N THR A 53 1.90 2.88 1.88
CA THR A 53 3.00 3.73 2.36
C THR A 53 3.80 4.32 1.20
N ALA A 54 4.15 3.50 0.19
CA ALA A 54 4.87 3.98 -0.99
C ALA A 54 4.06 5.01 -1.80
N LEU A 55 2.75 4.78 -1.98
CA LEU A 55 1.86 5.71 -2.68
C LEU A 55 1.69 7.03 -1.93
N ILE A 56 1.58 7.02 -0.61
CA ILE A 56 1.52 8.24 0.20
C ILE A 56 2.82 9.03 0.07
N SER A 57 3.98 8.38 0.20
CA SER A 57 5.28 9.04 0.01
C SER A 57 5.44 9.62 -1.40
N PHE A 58 4.97 8.90 -2.42
CA PHE A 58 4.97 9.39 -3.79
C PHE A 58 4.05 10.61 -3.97
N ALA A 59 2.86 10.59 -3.38
CA ALA A 59 1.92 11.71 -3.43
C ALA A 59 2.49 12.97 -2.75
N VAL A 60 3.18 12.81 -1.60
CA VAL A 60 3.87 13.92 -0.92
C VAL A 60 4.98 14.49 -1.80
N ALA A 61 5.86 13.64 -2.35
CA ALA A 61 6.94 14.09 -3.23
C ALA A 61 6.40 14.80 -4.48
N LEU A 62 5.30 14.30 -5.06
CA LEU A 62 4.64 14.93 -6.19
C LEU A 62 4.03 16.29 -5.82
N ALA A 63 3.44 16.43 -4.64
CA ALA A 63 2.89 17.69 -4.17
C ALA A 63 3.99 18.71 -3.87
N GLU A 64 5.12 18.29 -3.28
CA GLU A 64 6.31 19.13 -3.09
C GLU A 64 6.85 19.63 -4.42
N ALA A 65 7.02 18.73 -5.41
CA ALA A 65 7.51 19.09 -6.74
C ALA A 65 6.59 20.08 -7.47
N LYS A 66 5.30 20.10 -7.13
CA LYS A 66 4.31 21.05 -7.66
C LYS A 66 4.14 22.32 -6.82
N GLY A 67 4.80 22.42 -5.66
CA GLY A 67 4.57 23.52 -4.71
C GLY A 67 3.15 23.54 -4.13
N GLN A 68 2.49 22.37 -4.05
CA GLN A 68 1.08 22.20 -3.65
C GLN A 68 0.90 21.66 -2.23
N ILE A 69 1.96 21.65 -1.41
CA ILE A 69 1.92 21.22 -0.01
C ILE A 69 2.77 22.17 0.84
N SER A 70 2.30 22.48 2.05
CA SER A 70 3.10 23.23 3.02
C SER A 70 4.13 22.34 3.69
N VAL A 71 5.19 22.94 4.23
CA VAL A 71 6.24 22.23 4.97
C VAL A 71 5.64 21.51 6.17
N GLU A 72 4.72 22.16 6.88
CA GLU A 72 4.04 21.63 8.06
C GLU A 72 3.24 20.38 7.70
N ARG A 73 2.43 20.45 6.63
CA ARG A 73 1.59 19.32 6.22
C ARG A 73 2.42 18.13 5.75
N ARG A 74 3.52 18.39 5.05
CA ARG A 74 4.49 17.34 4.68
C ARG A 74 5.06 16.67 5.93
N ASP A 75 5.53 17.47 6.89
CA ASP A 75 6.18 16.96 8.10
C ASP A 75 5.20 16.17 8.98
N GLU A 76 3.94 16.59 9.06
CA GLU A 76 2.86 15.81 9.68
C GLU A 76 2.69 14.43 9.04
N ILE A 77 2.65 14.36 7.70
CA ILE A 77 2.48 13.08 6.98
C ILE A 77 3.70 12.20 7.19
N HIS A 78 4.91 12.77 7.12
CA HIS A 78 6.14 12.03 7.40
C HIS A 78 6.17 11.46 8.81
N ALA A 79 5.81 12.25 9.82
CA ALA A 79 5.71 11.80 11.21
C ALA A 79 4.67 10.68 11.36
N ALA A 80 3.51 10.79 10.69
CA ALA A 80 2.49 9.75 10.70
C ALA A 80 3.00 8.43 10.09
N ILE A 81 3.71 8.49 8.95
CA ILE A 81 4.33 7.31 8.32
C ILE A 81 5.36 6.67 9.26
N GLN A 82 6.21 7.47 9.90
CA GLN A 82 7.19 6.98 10.88
C GLN A 82 6.53 6.32 12.10
N GLY A 83 5.33 6.76 12.48
CA GLY A 83 4.52 6.17 13.56
C GLY A 83 3.82 4.86 13.20
N LEU A 84 3.69 4.52 11.91
CA LEU A 84 2.95 3.33 11.45
C LEU A 84 3.42 2.02 12.09
N PRO A 85 4.73 1.71 12.20
CA PRO A 85 5.16 0.44 12.79
C PRO A 85 4.67 0.26 14.24
N SER A 86 4.70 1.35 15.03
CA SER A 86 4.20 1.34 16.40
C SER A 86 2.68 1.15 16.44
N MET A 87 1.93 1.83 15.56
CA MET A 87 0.49 1.65 15.43
C MET A 87 0.12 0.22 15.06
N VAL A 88 0.80 -0.36 14.06
CA VAL A 88 0.63 -1.76 13.66
C VAL A 88 0.90 -2.69 14.83
N GLY A 89 1.98 -2.48 15.59
CA GLY A 89 2.30 -3.26 16.78
C GLY A 89 1.17 -3.24 17.82
N ARG A 90 0.60 -2.06 18.10
CA ARG A 90 -0.57 -1.94 19.00
C ARG A 90 -1.80 -2.65 18.45
N THR A 91 -2.10 -2.50 17.17
CA THR A 91 -3.24 -3.17 16.53
C THR A 91 -3.11 -4.69 16.56
N LEU A 92 -1.91 -5.23 16.37
CA LEU A 92 -1.65 -6.67 16.49
C LEU A 92 -1.87 -7.17 17.93
N GLY A 93 -1.67 -6.32 18.94
CA GLY A 93 -2.00 -6.62 20.33
C GLY A 93 -3.50 -6.83 20.61
N LEU A 94 -4.38 -6.40 19.71
CA LEU A 94 -5.83 -6.59 19.82
C LEU A 94 -6.29 -7.99 19.39
N PHE A 95 -5.37 -8.92 19.12
CA PHE A 95 -5.69 -10.23 18.55
C PHE A 95 -6.73 -11.00 19.36
N ASP A 96 -6.53 -11.10 20.68
CA ASP A 96 -7.41 -11.88 21.55
C ASP A 96 -8.77 -11.20 21.77
N ASP A 97 -8.85 -9.87 21.67
CA ASP A 97 -10.10 -9.12 21.71
C ASP A 97 -10.90 -9.28 20.39
N ILE A 98 -10.21 -9.34 19.26
CA ILE A 98 -10.83 -9.50 17.93
C ILE A 98 -11.27 -10.95 17.69
N ARG A 99 -10.55 -11.94 18.22
CA ARG A 99 -10.83 -13.37 18.02
C ARG A 99 -12.30 -13.76 18.29
N PRO A 100 -12.93 -13.43 19.43
CA PRO A 100 -14.34 -13.78 19.68
C PRO A 100 -15.30 -13.11 18.69
N LEU A 101 -15.02 -11.86 18.30
CA LEU A 101 -15.79 -11.17 17.26
C LEU A 101 -15.68 -11.90 15.92
N ALA A 102 -14.47 -12.30 15.52
CA ALA A 102 -14.25 -13.07 14.30
C ALA A 102 -15.01 -14.42 14.33
N HIS A 103 -15.06 -15.11 15.48
CA HIS A 103 -15.86 -16.32 15.63
C HIS A 103 -17.36 -16.05 15.45
N SER A 104 -17.89 -14.94 15.97
CA SER A 104 -19.30 -14.58 15.80
C SER A 104 -19.68 -14.34 14.33
N LEU A 105 -18.73 -13.94 13.49
CA LEU A 105 -18.94 -13.70 12.07
C LEU A 105 -18.96 -14.98 11.21
N THR A 106 -18.58 -16.14 11.75
CA THR A 106 -18.54 -17.40 10.97
C THR A 106 -19.92 -17.83 10.45
N ALA A 107 -20.99 -17.51 11.19
CA ALA A 107 -22.37 -17.78 10.78
C ALA A 107 -22.97 -16.64 9.92
N ALA A 108 -22.26 -15.51 9.78
CA ALA A 108 -22.76 -14.37 9.03
C ALA A 108 -22.69 -14.68 7.52
N ARG A 109 -23.82 -14.49 6.83
CA ARG A 109 -23.89 -14.60 5.36
C ARG A 109 -23.47 -13.33 4.64
N SER A 110 -23.42 -12.22 5.36
CA SER A 110 -22.96 -10.92 4.88
C SER A 110 -22.33 -10.15 6.04
N ALA A 111 -21.21 -9.48 5.77
CA ALA A 111 -20.61 -8.48 6.65
C ALA A 111 -21.04 -7.05 6.29
N LEU A 112 -21.81 -6.90 5.21
CA LEU A 112 -22.49 -5.68 4.82
C LEU A 112 -23.94 -5.78 5.31
N SER A 113 -24.44 -4.76 6.01
CA SER A 113 -25.88 -4.68 6.30
C SER A 113 -26.63 -4.49 4.98
N GLY A 114 -27.16 -5.58 4.41
CA GLY A 114 -28.07 -5.52 3.28
C GLY A 114 -29.50 -5.34 3.78
N ALA A 115 -30.11 -4.21 3.41
CA ALA A 115 -31.53 -4.17 3.07
C ALA A 115 -31.75 -4.88 1.74
#